data_AF-A0A1T4Z506-F1
#
_entry.id   AF-A0A1T4Z506-F1
#
_cell.length_a   1.000
_cell.length_b   1.000
_cell.length_c   1.000
_cell.angle_alpha   90.00
_cell.angle_beta   90.00
_cell.angle_gamma   90.00
#
_symmetry.space_group_name_H-M   'P 1'
#
loop_
_entity.id
_entity.type
_entity.pdbx_description
1 polymer ?
#
loop_
_entity_poly.entity_id
_entity_poly.type
_entity_poly.pdbx_seq_one_letter_code
_entity_poly.pdbx_strand_id
1 'polypeptide(L)'
;MLDPFVTLSEAGFSAQNGAGLIGPGIWTPELIVSLDWLRLAEVVRSIASHAGCELAGSRVLPDGSLLFGMIERPTTSHPQRALVKLSAWNEWGATSESVAHFAREVRTASRTRGILVAPAGFNSAAQLTAQEHRIEMVDAQALCAVLKSLPPERSDLFYTIATAGLHTTPSCPICLMKMERVDPASQNNPASIRVISERGLFAEPVICDLLDIAPGAEVEFLYPVQSRAMRVCGHAAGDFSCDGTVTIQAGGLLDGRIAAKAVNVLEGGELRGQFRILDAEKVEPFVQQPERWHWGCRNLEGKAECRDITFEPHG
;
A
#
# COMPACT_ATOMS: atom_id res chain seq x y z
N MET A 1 -19.59 -4.92 -35.44
CA MET A 1 -19.22 -5.40 -34.09
C MET A 1 -17.75 -5.02 -33.94
N LEU A 2 -17.49 -3.83 -33.38
CA LEU A 2 -16.19 -3.16 -33.44
C LEU A 2 -15.47 -3.37 -32.10
N ASP A 3 -14.25 -3.88 -32.21
CA ASP A 3 -13.34 -4.24 -31.13
C ASP A 3 -12.77 -2.95 -30.48
N PRO A 4 -12.96 -2.71 -29.17
CA PRO A 4 -12.62 -1.44 -28.51
C PRO A 4 -11.11 -1.20 -28.28
N PHE A 5 -10.22 -2.10 -28.68
CA PHE A 5 -8.77 -1.97 -28.48
C PHE A 5 -8.01 -1.16 -29.56
N VAL A 6 -8.73 -0.54 -30.50
CA VAL A 6 -8.13 0.04 -31.72
C VAL A 6 -7.56 1.46 -31.51
N THR A 7 -7.90 2.19 -30.44
CA THR A 7 -7.53 3.62 -30.34
C THR A 7 -6.08 3.93 -29.94
N LEU A 8 -5.25 2.93 -29.61
CA LEU A 8 -3.81 3.12 -29.33
C LEU A 8 -2.90 2.56 -30.44
N SER A 9 -3.39 1.68 -31.31
CA SER A 9 -2.62 1.06 -32.38
C SER A 9 -2.61 1.88 -33.69
N GLU A 10 -3.55 2.81 -33.87
CA GLU A 10 -3.76 3.55 -35.12
C GLU A 10 -2.84 4.78 -35.33
N ALA A 11 -1.85 5.03 -34.47
CA ALA A 11 -1.02 6.25 -34.52
C ALA A 11 0.12 6.26 -35.59
N GLY A 12 0.21 5.27 -36.48
CA GLY A 12 0.76 5.45 -37.84
C GLY A 12 2.18 6.05 -38.01
N PHE A 13 3.19 5.25 -37.67
CA PHE A 13 4.56 5.15 -38.22
C PHE A 13 4.97 5.94 -39.49
N SER A 14 6.16 6.54 -39.44
CA SER A 14 7.16 6.47 -40.53
C SER A 14 8.56 6.82 -40.00
N ALA A 15 9.57 6.02 -40.36
CA ALA A 15 10.91 5.98 -39.78
C ALA A 15 11.89 7.01 -40.35
N GLN A 16 12.87 7.47 -39.55
CA GLN A 16 14.29 7.64 -39.94
C GLN A 16 15.25 7.57 -38.72
N ASN A 17 16.37 6.88 -38.94
CA ASN A 17 17.42 6.47 -37.98
C ASN A 17 18.20 7.60 -37.29
N GLY A 18 18.68 7.32 -36.07
CA GLY A 18 19.79 8.05 -35.43
C GLY A 18 20.30 7.33 -34.18
N ALA A 19 21.51 6.78 -34.27
CA ALA A 19 22.14 5.84 -33.34
C ALA A 19 22.57 6.42 -31.97
N GLY A 20 22.66 5.54 -30.96
CA GLY A 20 23.69 5.66 -29.91
C GLY A 20 23.34 5.21 -28.48
N LEU A 21 23.66 3.95 -28.16
CA LEU A 21 24.26 3.46 -26.89
C LEU A 21 23.54 3.69 -25.54
N ILE A 22 22.83 2.65 -25.07
CA ILE A 22 22.96 1.88 -23.80
C ILE A 22 22.12 0.60 -24.06
N GLY A 23 22.56 -0.59 -23.65
CA GLY A 23 21.81 -1.83 -23.95
C GLY A 23 20.34 -1.70 -23.52
N PRO A 24 19.36 -2.09 -24.36
CA PRO A 24 17.97 -1.76 -24.15
C PRO A 24 17.47 -2.39 -22.85
N GLY A 25 16.92 -1.55 -21.99
CA GLY A 25 16.17 -2.03 -20.85
C GLY A 25 14.93 -2.77 -21.33
N ILE A 26 14.72 -3.98 -20.81
CA ILE A 26 13.61 -4.82 -21.25
C ILE A 26 12.37 -4.43 -20.46
N TRP A 27 11.36 -3.93 -21.15
CA TRP A 27 10.04 -3.76 -20.55
C TRP A 27 9.44 -5.11 -20.18
N THR A 28 9.05 -5.26 -18.92
CA THR A 28 8.23 -6.38 -18.46
C THR A 28 7.05 -5.86 -17.64
N PRO A 29 5.93 -6.60 -17.57
CA PRO A 29 4.82 -6.23 -16.69
C PRO A 29 5.27 -6.09 -15.23
N GLU A 30 6.16 -6.97 -14.77
CA GLU A 30 6.69 -6.97 -13.39
C GLU A 30 7.47 -5.68 -13.10
N LEU A 31 8.28 -5.21 -14.05
CA LEU A 31 8.94 -3.92 -13.90
C LEU A 31 7.91 -2.79 -13.72
N ILE A 32 6.86 -2.76 -14.54
CA ILE A 32 5.82 -1.70 -14.49
C ILE A 32 5.07 -1.73 -13.15
N VAL A 33 4.74 -2.92 -12.65
CA VAL A 33 4.12 -3.09 -11.32
C VAL A 33 5.05 -2.63 -10.20
N SER A 34 6.37 -2.84 -10.34
CA SER A 34 7.35 -2.45 -9.32
C SER A 34 7.66 -0.95 -9.26
N LEU A 35 7.24 -0.17 -10.26
CA LEU A 35 7.53 1.26 -10.30
C LEU A 35 6.81 2.02 -9.19
N ASP A 36 7.52 2.99 -8.61
CA ASP A 36 6.96 4.12 -7.86
C ASP A 36 5.83 4.78 -8.67
N TRP A 37 4.74 5.18 -8.00
CA TRP A 37 3.60 5.83 -8.65
C TRP A 37 4.00 7.06 -9.47
N LEU A 38 5.00 7.82 -9.01
CA LEU A 38 5.48 8.98 -9.73
C LEU A 38 6.18 8.59 -11.03
N ARG A 39 7.01 7.53 -11.00
CA ARG A 39 7.68 7.00 -12.21
C ARG A 39 6.67 6.46 -13.20
N LEU A 40 5.68 5.73 -12.73
CA LEU A 40 4.61 5.24 -13.59
C LEU A 40 3.82 6.40 -14.21
N ALA A 41 3.49 7.44 -13.43
CA ALA A 41 2.81 8.61 -13.95
C ALA A 41 3.65 9.33 -15.03
N GLU A 42 4.96 9.45 -14.84
CA GLU A 42 5.89 10.00 -15.85
C GLU A 42 5.87 9.18 -17.14
N VAL A 43 5.88 7.84 -17.05
CA VAL A 43 5.80 6.94 -18.21
C VAL A 43 4.48 7.10 -18.95
N VAL A 44 3.35 7.03 -18.24
CA VAL A 44 2.01 7.16 -18.84
C VAL A 44 1.84 8.52 -19.53
N ARG A 45 2.31 9.60 -18.89
CA ARG A 45 2.29 10.94 -19.48
C ARG A 45 3.22 11.04 -20.70
N SER A 46 4.38 10.40 -20.66
CA SER A 46 5.33 10.37 -21.78
C SER A 46 4.75 9.63 -22.98
N ILE A 47 4.06 8.50 -22.77
CA ILE A 47 3.31 7.78 -23.82
C ILE A 47 2.24 8.69 -24.44
N ALA A 48 1.41 9.34 -23.61
CA ALA A 48 0.36 10.22 -24.10
C ALA A 48 0.91 11.43 -24.88
N SER A 49 1.96 12.07 -24.37
CA SER A 49 2.62 13.18 -25.06
C SER A 49 3.27 12.73 -26.38
N HIS A 50 3.88 11.55 -26.42
CA HIS A 50 4.46 10.99 -27.63
C HIS A 50 3.39 10.64 -28.68
N ALA A 51 2.21 10.22 -28.25
CA ALA A 51 1.04 10.03 -29.11
C ALA A 51 0.42 11.35 -29.62
N GLY A 52 1.04 12.50 -29.33
CA GLY A 52 0.57 13.82 -29.78
C GLY A 52 -0.62 14.36 -28.98
N CYS A 53 -0.88 13.83 -27.79
CA CYS A 53 -1.91 14.38 -26.90
C CYS A 53 -1.41 15.65 -26.21
N GLU A 54 -2.29 16.63 -26.08
CA GLU A 54 -2.03 17.80 -25.24
C GLU A 54 -2.42 17.47 -23.79
N LEU A 55 -1.47 17.60 -22.86
CA LEU A 55 -1.68 17.26 -21.45
C LEU A 55 -2.14 18.49 -20.66
N ALA A 56 -3.21 18.34 -19.90
CA ALA A 56 -3.64 19.33 -18.92
C ALA A 56 -2.89 19.14 -17.57
N GLY A 57 -3.21 20.03 -16.62
CA GLY A 57 -2.70 19.97 -15.26
C GLY A 57 -2.95 18.61 -14.59
N SER A 58 -2.00 18.21 -13.74
CA SER A 58 -2.12 16.99 -12.93
C SER A 58 -2.55 17.35 -11.50
N ARG A 59 -3.35 16.49 -10.89
CA ARG A 59 -3.71 16.52 -9.48
C ARG A 59 -3.17 15.25 -8.83
N VAL A 60 -2.22 15.42 -7.92
CA VAL A 60 -1.71 14.34 -7.05
C VAL A 60 -2.61 14.28 -5.82
N LEU A 61 -3.00 13.07 -5.42
CA LEU A 61 -3.79 12.83 -4.22
C LEU A 61 -2.90 12.20 -3.11
N PRO A 62 -3.26 12.36 -1.83
CA PRO A 62 -2.46 11.84 -0.70
C PRO A 62 -2.26 10.32 -0.70
N ASP A 63 -3.10 9.57 -1.41
CA ASP A 63 -3.02 8.12 -1.57
C ASP A 63 -2.02 7.66 -2.65
N GLY A 64 -1.28 8.60 -3.25
CA GLY A 64 -0.35 8.32 -4.34
C GLY A 64 -1.03 8.16 -5.71
N SER A 65 -2.36 8.30 -5.79
CA SER A 65 -3.04 8.36 -7.08
C SER A 65 -2.78 9.71 -7.76
N LEU A 66 -2.79 9.68 -9.10
CA LEU A 66 -2.59 10.87 -9.92
C LEU A 66 -3.69 10.94 -10.97
N LEU A 67 -4.28 12.12 -11.11
CA LEU A 67 -5.31 12.42 -12.10
C LEU A 67 -4.80 13.49 -13.06
N PHE A 68 -4.93 13.30 -14.36
CA PHE A 68 -4.66 14.36 -15.34
C PHE A 68 -5.62 14.29 -16.52
N GLY A 69 -5.92 15.45 -17.10
CA GLY A 69 -6.68 15.52 -18.35
C GLY A 69 -5.74 15.46 -19.55
N MET A 70 -6.25 14.98 -20.67
CA MET A 70 -5.58 15.11 -21.96
C MET A 70 -6.57 15.36 -23.09
N ILE A 71 -6.09 15.98 -24.17
CA ILE A 71 -6.83 16.21 -25.40
C ILE A 71 -6.14 15.44 -26.51
N GLU A 72 -6.86 14.49 -27.09
CA GLU A 72 -6.43 13.74 -28.26
C GLU A 72 -6.82 14.50 -29.53
N ARG A 73 -5.92 14.46 -30.53
CA ARG A 73 -6.10 15.14 -31.81
C ARG A 73 -6.48 16.63 -31.63
N PRO A 74 -5.71 17.41 -30.84
CA PRO A 74 -6.07 18.77 -30.44
C PRO A 74 -6.23 19.72 -31.63
N THR A 75 -5.56 19.46 -32.76
CA THR A 75 -5.61 20.27 -33.98
C THR A 75 -6.80 19.97 -34.90
N THR A 76 -7.62 18.98 -34.58
CA THR A 76 -8.75 18.56 -35.43
C THR A 76 -10.04 19.30 -35.05
N SER A 77 -11.04 19.24 -35.94
CA SER A 77 -12.36 19.83 -35.70
C SER A 77 -13.16 19.16 -34.57
N HIS A 78 -12.74 17.98 -34.11
CA HIS A 78 -13.43 17.19 -33.09
C HIS A 78 -12.44 16.65 -32.05
N PRO A 79 -11.81 17.51 -31.23
CA PRO A 79 -10.87 17.09 -30.21
C PRO A 79 -11.58 16.20 -29.17
N GLN A 80 -10.94 15.09 -28.81
CA GLN A 80 -11.50 14.17 -27.81
C GLN A 80 -10.84 14.42 -26.47
N ARG A 81 -11.63 14.61 -25.42
CA ARG A 81 -11.14 14.80 -24.06
C ARG A 81 -11.10 13.47 -23.33
N ALA A 82 -9.99 13.20 -22.67
CA ALA A 82 -9.84 12.06 -21.79
C ALA A 82 -9.39 12.52 -20.40
N LEU A 83 -9.92 11.86 -19.37
CA LEU A 83 -9.46 11.98 -18.00
C LEU A 83 -8.75 10.68 -17.66
N VAL A 84 -7.51 10.77 -17.23
CA VAL A 84 -6.66 9.62 -16.90
C VAL A 84 -6.40 9.62 -15.40
N LYS A 85 -6.72 8.51 -14.73
CA LYS A 85 -6.42 8.28 -13.32
C LYS A 85 -5.45 7.11 -13.17
N LEU A 86 -4.38 7.31 -12.43
CA LEU A 86 -3.56 6.25 -11.89
C LEU A 86 -4.17 5.78 -10.57
N SER A 87 -4.21 4.46 -10.35
CA SER A 87 -4.73 3.87 -9.11
C SER A 87 -3.86 4.29 -7.91
N ALA A 88 -4.48 4.33 -6.72
CA ALA A 88 -3.77 4.65 -5.50
C ALA A 88 -2.69 3.60 -5.21
N TRP A 89 -1.64 3.97 -4.48
CA TRP A 89 -0.56 3.04 -4.15
C TRP A 89 -1.12 1.80 -3.44
N ASN A 90 -1.80 1.99 -2.30
CA ASN A 90 -2.38 0.87 -1.53
C ASN A 90 -3.52 0.13 -2.28
N GLU A 91 -3.98 0.64 -3.42
CA GLU A 91 -4.97 0.01 -4.31
C GLU A 91 -4.38 -0.18 -5.71
N TRP A 92 -3.15 -0.69 -5.81
CA TRP A 92 -2.42 -0.84 -7.08
C TRP A 92 -3.17 -1.65 -8.14
N GLY A 93 -4.13 -2.48 -7.70
CA GLY A 93 -5.13 -3.13 -8.52
C GLY A 93 -6.51 -2.49 -8.32
N ALA A 94 -7.29 -2.39 -9.40
CA ALA A 94 -8.60 -1.76 -9.38
C ALA A 94 -9.69 -2.69 -8.79
N THR A 95 -10.55 -2.09 -7.98
CA THR A 95 -11.76 -2.70 -7.41
C THR A 95 -13.01 -2.13 -8.09
N SER A 96 -14.16 -2.78 -7.94
CA SER A 96 -15.43 -2.22 -8.43
C SER A 96 -15.73 -0.85 -7.83
N GLU A 97 -15.39 -0.64 -6.55
CA GLU A 97 -15.56 0.62 -5.87
C GLU A 97 -14.65 1.72 -6.45
N SER A 98 -13.37 1.43 -6.68
CA SER A 98 -12.44 2.43 -7.22
C SER A 98 -12.80 2.83 -8.66
N VAL A 99 -13.26 1.86 -9.47
CA VAL A 99 -13.80 2.13 -10.82
C VAL A 99 -15.08 2.97 -10.75
N ALA A 100 -16.03 2.63 -9.88
CA ALA A 100 -17.28 3.37 -9.74
C ALA A 100 -17.04 4.81 -9.24
N HIS A 101 -16.08 5.00 -8.33
CA HIS A 101 -15.65 6.32 -7.88
C HIS A 101 -15.09 7.14 -9.04
N PHE A 102 -14.15 6.57 -9.80
CA PHE A 102 -13.58 7.25 -10.95
C PHE A 102 -14.62 7.57 -12.02
N ALA A 103 -15.58 6.66 -12.27
CA ALA A 103 -16.67 6.91 -13.19
C ALA A 103 -17.55 8.11 -12.79
N ARG A 104 -17.73 8.37 -11.48
CA ARG A 104 -18.39 9.60 -11.01
C ARG A 104 -17.59 10.85 -11.38
N GLU A 105 -16.27 10.83 -11.20
CA GLU A 105 -15.38 11.94 -11.58
C GLU A 105 -15.41 12.21 -13.09
N VAL A 106 -15.42 11.15 -13.92
CA VAL A 106 -15.52 11.29 -15.38
C VAL A 106 -16.87 11.90 -15.78
N ARG A 107 -17.97 11.55 -15.12
CA ARG A 107 -19.30 12.11 -15.42
C ARG A 107 -19.42 13.60 -15.11
N THR A 108 -18.68 14.12 -14.12
CA THR A 108 -18.65 15.56 -13.85
C THR A 108 -17.81 16.31 -14.87
N ALA A 109 -16.86 15.63 -15.53
CA ALA A 109 -16.10 16.15 -16.66
C ALA A 109 -16.89 16.01 -17.98
N SER A 110 -17.62 17.06 -18.36
CA SER A 110 -18.45 17.09 -19.58
C SER A 110 -17.73 16.56 -20.83
N ARG A 111 -18.36 15.63 -21.55
CA ARG A 111 -17.87 15.03 -22.82
C ARG A 111 -16.45 14.47 -22.74
N THR A 112 -16.12 13.84 -21.62
CA THR A 112 -14.78 13.27 -21.37
C THR A 112 -14.89 11.76 -21.23
N ARG A 113 -13.98 11.01 -21.86
CA ARG A 113 -13.82 9.56 -21.62
C ARG A 113 -12.89 9.31 -20.42
N GLY A 114 -13.11 8.22 -19.70
CA GLY A 114 -12.28 7.85 -18.56
C GLY A 114 -11.28 6.76 -18.91
N ILE A 115 -10.03 6.93 -18.50
CA ILE A 115 -8.98 5.91 -18.57
C ILE A 115 -8.46 5.65 -17.15
N LEU A 116 -8.60 4.43 -16.65
CA LEU A 116 -8.07 4.03 -15.35
C LEU A 116 -6.83 3.14 -15.57
N VAL A 117 -5.71 3.55 -14.99
CA VAL A 117 -4.46 2.81 -15.00
C VAL A 117 -4.32 2.08 -13.66
N ALA A 118 -4.32 0.75 -13.70
CA ALA A 118 -4.18 -0.11 -12.52
C ALA A 118 -3.13 -1.19 -12.79
N PRO A 119 -1.86 -0.97 -12.41
CA PRO A 119 -0.75 -1.85 -12.78
C PRO A 119 -0.92 -3.28 -12.33
N ALA A 120 -1.47 -3.51 -11.12
CA ALA A 120 -1.75 -4.85 -10.61
C ALA A 120 -3.05 -5.46 -11.17
N GLY A 121 -3.66 -4.82 -12.16
CA GLY A 121 -4.81 -5.34 -12.90
C GLY A 121 -6.17 -4.97 -12.29
N PHE A 122 -7.21 -5.63 -12.81
CA PHE A 122 -8.61 -5.39 -12.47
C PHE A 122 -9.24 -6.70 -12.01
N ASN A 123 -9.86 -6.71 -10.82
CA ASN A 123 -10.64 -7.88 -10.41
C ASN A 123 -11.92 -8.02 -11.28
N SER A 124 -12.56 -9.20 -11.27
CA SER A 124 -13.70 -9.48 -12.14
C SER A 124 -14.87 -8.49 -11.95
N ALA A 125 -15.11 -8.03 -10.72
CA ALA A 125 -16.14 -7.03 -10.45
C ALA A 125 -15.77 -5.64 -11.01
N ALA A 126 -14.50 -5.25 -10.93
CA ALA A 126 -13.95 -4.03 -11.50
C ALA A 126 -14.09 -4.01 -13.03
N GLN A 127 -13.80 -5.15 -13.69
CA GLN A 127 -13.96 -5.29 -15.14
C GLN A 127 -15.41 -5.07 -15.59
N LEU A 128 -16.37 -5.69 -14.90
CA LEU A 128 -17.80 -5.50 -15.20
C LEU A 128 -18.22 -4.04 -14.99
N THR A 129 -17.79 -3.43 -13.89
CA THR A 129 -18.09 -2.02 -13.56
C THR A 129 -17.47 -1.07 -14.59
N ALA A 130 -16.25 -1.35 -15.06
CA ALA A 130 -15.57 -0.54 -16.06
C ALA A 130 -16.28 -0.61 -17.41
N GLN A 131 -16.74 -1.79 -17.82
CA GLN A 131 -17.56 -1.96 -19.03
C GLN A 131 -18.88 -1.20 -18.94
N GLU A 132 -19.59 -1.31 -17.82
CA GLU A 132 -20.86 -0.62 -17.58
C GLU A 132 -20.70 0.91 -17.68
N HIS A 133 -19.64 1.45 -17.10
CA HIS A 133 -19.35 2.88 -17.10
C HIS A 133 -18.51 3.37 -18.29
N ARG A 134 -18.14 2.46 -19.21
CA ARG A 134 -17.27 2.75 -20.38
C ARG A 134 -15.94 3.39 -19.97
N ILE A 135 -15.35 2.88 -18.89
CA ILE A 135 -14.00 3.23 -18.45
C ILE A 135 -13.00 2.34 -19.18
N GLU A 136 -12.04 2.94 -19.85
CA GLU A 136 -10.93 2.24 -20.47
C GLU A 136 -9.99 1.72 -19.39
N MET A 137 -9.69 0.43 -19.45
CA MET A 137 -8.85 -0.27 -18.48
C MET A 137 -7.44 -0.43 -19.03
N VAL A 138 -6.45 0.01 -18.26
CA VAL A 138 -5.04 -0.11 -18.63
C VAL A 138 -4.28 -0.73 -17.47
N ASP A 139 -3.77 -1.95 -17.66
CA ASP A 139 -2.93 -2.66 -16.69
C ASP A 139 -1.46 -2.70 -17.13
N ALA A 140 -0.60 -3.33 -16.32
CA ALA A 140 0.82 -3.46 -16.65
C ALA A 140 1.06 -4.24 -17.95
N GLN A 141 0.21 -5.21 -18.29
CA GLN A 141 0.33 -5.97 -19.53
C GLN A 141 0.07 -5.07 -20.74
N ALA A 142 -1.00 -4.27 -20.69
CA ALA A 142 -1.36 -3.32 -21.73
C ALA A 142 -0.27 -2.23 -21.90
N LEU A 143 0.23 -1.67 -20.79
CA LEU A 143 1.33 -0.69 -20.85
C LEU A 143 2.61 -1.29 -21.43
N CYS A 144 2.98 -2.50 -21.02
CA CYS A 144 4.16 -3.21 -21.52
C CYS A 144 4.07 -3.45 -23.04
N ALA A 145 2.89 -3.84 -23.52
CA ALA A 145 2.64 -4.02 -24.95
C ALA A 145 2.80 -2.71 -25.74
N VAL A 146 2.25 -1.60 -25.21
CA VAL A 146 2.41 -0.27 -25.81
C VAL A 146 3.89 0.12 -25.87
N LEU A 147 4.61 0.01 -24.76
CA LEU A 147 6.02 0.38 -24.66
C LEU A 147 6.90 -0.41 -25.63
N LYS A 148 6.65 -1.72 -25.78
CA LYS A 148 7.36 -2.59 -26.74
C LYS A 148 7.02 -2.31 -28.20
N SER A 149 5.87 -1.71 -28.48
CA SER A 149 5.46 -1.35 -29.84
C SER A 149 6.04 -0.03 -30.33
N LEU A 150 6.63 0.77 -29.43
CA LEU A 150 7.25 2.05 -29.78
C LEU A 150 8.53 1.82 -30.61
N PRO A 151 8.96 2.85 -31.39
CA PRO A 151 10.30 2.88 -31.94
C PRO A 151 11.34 2.59 -30.84
N PRO A 152 12.38 1.77 -31.11
CA PRO A 152 13.35 1.35 -30.09
C PRO A 152 13.92 2.52 -29.28
N GLU A 153 14.28 3.61 -29.95
CA GLU A 153 14.86 4.80 -29.33
C GLU A 153 13.90 5.47 -28.33
N ARG A 154 12.59 5.39 -28.59
CA ARG A 154 11.55 5.93 -27.70
C ARG A 154 11.29 4.99 -26.53
N SER A 155 11.21 3.70 -26.79
CA SER A 155 11.12 2.68 -25.76
C SER A 155 12.27 2.79 -24.76
N ASP A 156 13.50 2.92 -25.25
CA ASP A 156 14.72 3.03 -24.44
C ASP A 156 14.78 4.34 -23.63
N LEU A 157 14.36 5.45 -24.23
CA LEU A 157 14.24 6.73 -23.54
C LEU A 157 13.26 6.63 -22.36
N PHE A 158 12.08 6.05 -22.58
CA PHE A 158 11.08 5.89 -21.53
C PHE A 158 11.55 4.91 -20.45
N TYR A 159 12.32 3.89 -20.83
CA TYR A 159 12.89 2.96 -19.87
C TYR A 159 13.88 3.68 -18.95
N THR A 160 14.75 4.51 -19.54
CA THR A 160 15.73 5.32 -18.80
C THR A 160 15.03 6.28 -17.82
N ILE A 161 13.94 6.91 -18.25
CA ILE A 161 13.13 7.79 -17.38
C ILE A 161 12.51 6.99 -16.23
N ALA A 162 11.88 5.86 -16.53
CA ALA A 162 11.19 5.03 -15.54
C ALA A 162 12.15 4.46 -14.48
N THR A 163 13.35 4.06 -14.89
CA THR A 163 14.31 3.35 -14.03
C THR A 163 15.37 4.25 -13.39
N ALA A 164 15.29 5.57 -13.62
CA ALA A 164 16.22 6.51 -13.03
C ALA A 164 16.11 6.56 -11.49
N GLY A 165 17.24 6.35 -10.81
CA GLY A 165 17.35 6.40 -9.35
C GLY A 165 16.60 5.27 -8.63
N LEU A 166 16.08 5.56 -7.43
CA LEU A 166 15.29 4.63 -6.61
C LEU A 166 13.87 4.49 -7.17
N HIS A 167 13.74 3.82 -8.32
CA HIS A 167 12.48 3.73 -9.06
C HIS A 167 11.42 2.81 -8.44
N THR A 168 11.80 1.93 -7.52
CA THR A 168 10.85 1.04 -6.79
C THR A 168 10.46 1.57 -5.40
N THR A 169 11.17 2.59 -4.91
CA THR A 169 10.84 3.23 -3.64
C THR A 169 9.78 4.31 -3.88
N PRO A 170 8.61 4.25 -3.22
CA PRO A 170 7.58 5.22 -3.45
C PRO A 170 8.02 6.64 -3.07
N SER A 171 7.47 7.62 -3.79
CA SER A 171 7.65 9.04 -3.50
C SER A 171 6.50 9.56 -2.62
N CYS A 172 6.78 10.47 -1.70
CA CYS A 172 5.72 11.14 -0.94
C CYS A 172 4.88 12.03 -1.88
N PRO A 173 3.54 11.90 -1.94
CA PRO A 173 2.70 12.69 -2.82
C PRO A 173 2.66 14.18 -2.48
N ILE A 174 3.12 14.57 -1.28
CA ILE A 174 3.11 15.95 -0.80
C ILE A 174 4.41 16.68 -1.11
N CYS A 175 5.56 16.05 -0.84
CA CYS A 175 6.88 16.68 -1.01
C CYS A 175 7.78 16.03 -2.07
N LEU A 176 7.32 14.95 -2.73
CA LEU A 176 7.99 14.22 -3.81
C LEU A 176 9.34 13.58 -3.44
N MET A 177 9.75 13.65 -2.17
CA MET A 177 10.92 12.95 -1.66
C MET A 177 10.64 11.45 -1.55
N LYS A 178 11.68 10.63 -1.76
CA LYS A 178 11.60 9.19 -1.57
C LYS A 178 11.25 8.86 -0.12
N MET A 179 10.34 7.91 0.06
CA MET A 179 9.91 7.45 1.37
C MET A 179 10.92 6.47 1.96
N GLU A 180 10.88 6.30 3.27
CA GLU A 180 11.72 5.35 3.99
C GLU A 180 10.88 4.21 4.55
N ARG A 181 11.49 3.03 4.65
CA ARG A 181 10.88 1.90 5.36
C ARG A 181 10.78 2.25 6.84
N VAL A 182 9.58 2.11 7.39
CA VAL A 182 9.25 2.28 8.79
C VAL A 182 8.77 0.93 9.33
N ASP A 183 9.60 0.31 10.15
CA ASP A 183 9.21 -0.91 10.86
C ASP A 183 8.37 -0.53 12.09
N PRO A 184 7.26 -1.24 12.37
CA PRO A 184 6.39 -0.92 13.51
C PRO A 184 7.14 -0.98 14.85
N ALA A 185 8.18 -1.83 14.96
CA ALA A 185 9.04 -1.93 16.13
C ALA A 185 9.91 -0.69 16.40
N SER A 186 9.99 0.25 15.44
CA SER A 186 10.74 1.51 15.58
C SER A 186 9.87 2.69 16.03
N GLN A 187 8.55 2.50 16.17
CA GLN A 187 7.72 3.45 16.88
C GLN A 187 7.96 3.27 18.39
N ASN A 188 8.83 4.11 18.95
CA ASN A 188 8.83 4.42 20.38
C ASN A 188 7.44 4.96 20.74
N ASN A 189 6.48 4.06 20.97
CA ASN A 189 5.21 4.40 21.55
C ASN A 189 5.48 4.85 23.00
N PRO A 190 4.90 5.97 23.47
CA PRO A 190 5.04 6.38 24.85
C PRO A 190 4.52 5.27 25.77
N ALA A 191 5.11 5.16 26.96
CA ALA A 191 4.78 4.19 28.00
C ALA A 191 3.26 3.97 28.11
N SER A 192 2.72 2.94 27.46
CA SER A 192 1.27 2.76 27.35
C SER A 192 0.84 1.70 28.36
N ILE A 193 0.06 2.12 29.34
CA ILE A 193 -0.57 1.23 30.32
C ILE A 193 -1.97 0.90 29.81
N ARG A 194 -2.29 -0.38 29.72
CA ARG A 194 -3.62 -0.88 29.38
C ARG A 194 -4.21 -1.58 30.60
N VAL A 195 -5.34 -1.08 31.09
CA VAL A 195 -6.08 -1.70 32.19
C VAL A 195 -7.37 -2.30 31.64
N ILE A 196 -7.55 -3.60 31.82
CA ILE A 196 -8.76 -4.33 31.42
C ILE A 196 -9.51 -4.69 32.69
N SER A 197 -10.72 -4.14 32.84
CA SER A 197 -11.59 -4.37 34.00
C SER A 197 -12.93 -5.00 33.63
N GLU A 198 -13.18 -5.20 32.35
CA GLU A 198 -14.43 -5.74 31.82
C GLU A 198 -14.33 -7.25 31.58
N ARG A 199 -15.49 -7.88 31.34
CA ARG A 199 -15.58 -9.28 30.94
C ARG A 199 -15.93 -9.37 29.47
N GLY A 200 -15.24 -10.24 28.73
CA GLY A 200 -15.60 -10.52 27.34
C GLY A 200 -14.43 -10.88 26.44
N LEU A 201 -14.73 -10.88 25.14
CA LEU A 201 -13.79 -11.19 24.08
C LEU A 201 -13.13 -9.92 23.58
N PHE A 202 -11.79 -9.93 23.53
CA PHE A 202 -11.00 -8.85 22.95
C PHE A 202 -10.57 -9.26 21.53
N ALA A 203 -11.22 -8.65 20.54
CA ALA A 203 -10.96 -8.85 19.11
C ALA A 203 -9.98 -7.84 18.51
N GLU A 204 -9.31 -7.03 19.34
CA GLU A 204 -8.31 -6.06 18.91
C GLU A 204 -6.91 -6.48 19.35
N PRO A 205 -5.87 -6.24 18.54
CA PRO A 205 -4.49 -6.51 18.93
C PRO A 205 -4.06 -5.61 20.08
N VAL A 206 -3.51 -6.20 21.13
CA VAL A 206 -3.03 -5.46 22.32
C VAL A 206 -1.51 -5.38 22.29
N ILE A 207 -0.99 -4.16 22.14
CA ILE A 207 0.44 -3.83 22.23
C ILE A 207 0.60 -2.71 23.26
N CYS A 208 1.32 -2.97 24.36
CA CYS A 208 1.48 -2.00 25.45
C CYS A 208 2.76 -2.22 26.27
N ASP A 209 3.12 -1.29 27.16
CA ASP A 209 4.25 -1.50 28.08
C ASP A 209 3.82 -2.27 29.32
N LEU A 210 2.66 -1.93 29.88
CA LEU A 210 2.09 -2.61 31.04
C LEU A 210 0.65 -3.00 30.74
N LEU A 211 0.38 -4.31 30.73
CA LEU A 211 -0.98 -4.82 30.73
C LEU A 211 -1.39 -5.16 32.18
N ASP A 212 -2.54 -4.63 32.61
CA ASP A 212 -3.10 -4.85 33.94
C ASP A 212 -4.52 -5.41 33.83
N ILE A 213 -4.69 -6.66 34.22
CA ILE A 213 -5.99 -7.33 34.27
C ILE A 213 -6.54 -7.17 35.68
N ALA A 214 -7.58 -6.34 35.82
CA ALA A 214 -8.12 -5.97 37.11
C ALA A 214 -8.82 -7.16 37.81
N PRO A 215 -8.98 -7.11 39.15
CA PRO A 215 -9.73 -8.13 39.89
C PRO A 215 -11.16 -8.27 39.37
N GLY A 216 -11.63 -9.50 39.17
CA GLY A 216 -12.99 -9.79 38.70
C GLY A 216 -13.21 -9.64 37.18
N ALA A 217 -12.19 -9.19 36.44
CA ALA A 217 -12.16 -9.23 34.98
C ALA A 217 -12.00 -10.68 34.50
N GLU A 218 -12.62 -10.99 33.36
CA GLU A 218 -12.52 -12.29 32.68
C GLU A 218 -12.46 -12.03 31.17
N VAL A 219 -11.27 -12.12 30.62
CA VAL A 219 -10.98 -11.73 29.23
C VAL A 219 -10.37 -12.88 28.45
N GLU A 220 -10.86 -13.06 27.24
CA GLU A 220 -10.26 -13.94 26.24
C GLU A 220 -9.79 -13.10 25.04
N PHE A 221 -8.51 -13.20 24.72
CA PHE A 221 -7.89 -12.49 23.61
C PHE A 221 -7.89 -13.35 22.35
N LEU A 222 -8.48 -12.82 21.29
CA LEU A 222 -8.50 -13.50 19.98
C LEU A 222 -7.19 -13.33 19.21
N TYR A 223 -6.38 -12.34 19.58
CA TYR A 223 -5.09 -12.04 18.97
C TYR A 223 -3.96 -12.09 20.00
N PRO A 224 -2.71 -12.38 19.56
CA PRO A 224 -1.57 -12.36 20.45
C PRO A 224 -1.38 -11.00 21.14
N VAL A 225 -1.25 -11.03 22.46
CA VAL A 225 -0.96 -9.88 23.31
C VAL A 225 0.54 -9.68 23.41
N GLN A 226 1.02 -8.47 23.11
CA GLN A 226 2.41 -8.07 23.27
C GLN A 226 2.53 -7.03 24.39
N SER A 227 3.35 -7.33 25.39
CA SER A 227 3.61 -6.40 26.50
C SER A 227 5.06 -6.40 26.98
N ARG A 228 5.51 -5.34 27.65
CA ARG A 228 6.82 -5.37 28.35
C ARG A 228 6.69 -5.94 29.77
N ALA A 229 5.57 -5.70 30.42
CA ALA A 229 5.23 -6.23 31.73
C ALA A 229 3.73 -6.53 31.79
N MET A 230 3.35 -7.51 32.61
CA MET A 230 1.96 -7.87 32.80
C MET A 230 1.65 -8.10 34.27
N ARG A 231 0.51 -7.58 34.74
CA ARG A 231 -0.07 -7.86 36.05
C ARG A 231 -1.46 -8.47 35.87
N VAL A 232 -1.67 -9.63 36.46
CA VAL A 232 -2.92 -10.38 36.33
C VAL A 232 -3.56 -10.58 37.70
N CYS A 233 -4.63 -9.84 37.97
CA CYS A 233 -5.46 -9.99 39.18
C CYS A 233 -6.82 -10.65 38.89
N GLY A 234 -7.22 -10.75 37.61
CA GLY A 234 -8.43 -11.43 37.13
C GLY A 234 -8.11 -12.67 36.30
N HIS A 235 -9.02 -13.08 35.41
CA HIS A 235 -8.84 -14.19 34.48
C HIS A 235 -8.49 -13.65 33.08
N ALA A 236 -7.38 -14.12 32.50
CA ALA A 236 -6.98 -13.82 31.14
C ALA A 236 -6.63 -15.11 30.38
N ALA A 237 -7.21 -15.28 29.19
CA ALA A 237 -6.97 -16.40 28.30
C ALA A 237 -6.48 -15.93 26.92
N GLY A 238 -5.46 -16.59 26.35
CA GLY A 238 -4.97 -16.28 25.01
C GLY A 238 -3.48 -16.57 24.76
N ASP A 239 -2.93 -15.92 23.74
CA ASP A 239 -1.50 -15.98 23.42
C ASP A 239 -0.80 -14.71 23.92
N PHE A 240 0.24 -14.88 24.74
CA PHE A 240 0.94 -13.78 25.40
C PHE A 240 2.43 -13.81 25.08
N SER A 241 2.96 -12.65 24.68
CA SER A 241 4.39 -12.39 24.51
C SER A 241 4.77 -11.21 25.40
N CYS A 242 5.58 -11.48 26.42
CA CYS A 242 5.99 -10.49 27.41
C CYS A 242 7.51 -10.31 27.42
N ASP A 243 8.00 -9.13 27.04
CA ASP A 243 9.44 -8.83 26.99
C ASP A 243 10.10 -8.69 28.38
N GLY A 244 9.32 -8.80 29.45
CA GLY A 244 9.78 -8.67 30.82
C GLY A 244 9.05 -9.63 31.77
N THR A 245 8.55 -9.11 32.89
CA THR A 245 7.98 -9.93 33.96
C THR A 245 6.46 -9.99 33.87
N VAL A 246 5.93 -11.21 33.92
CA VAL A 246 4.51 -11.48 34.15
C VAL A 246 4.31 -11.73 35.64
N THR A 247 3.45 -10.97 36.30
CA THR A 247 3.09 -11.16 37.72
C THR A 247 1.64 -11.55 37.86
N ILE A 248 1.38 -12.76 38.35
CA ILE A 248 0.04 -13.26 38.65
C ILE A 248 -0.20 -13.05 40.14
N GLN A 249 -1.18 -12.21 40.46
CA GLN A 249 -1.57 -11.86 41.82
C GLN A 249 -2.50 -12.92 42.41
N ALA A 250 -2.76 -12.83 43.72
CA ALA A 250 -3.70 -13.72 44.40
C ALA A 250 -5.09 -13.65 43.75
N GLY A 251 -5.65 -14.80 43.36
CA GLY A 251 -6.93 -14.89 42.65
C GLY A 251 -6.86 -14.63 41.14
N GLY A 252 -5.67 -14.32 40.59
CA GLY A 252 -5.45 -14.19 39.16
C GLY A 252 -5.27 -15.54 38.48
N LEU A 253 -5.80 -15.68 37.27
CA LEU A 253 -5.63 -16.85 36.40
C LEU A 253 -5.15 -16.41 35.03
N LEU A 254 -4.04 -16.97 34.57
CA LEU A 254 -3.53 -16.79 33.21
C LEU A 254 -3.53 -18.14 32.49
N ASP A 255 -4.27 -18.24 31.38
CA ASP A 255 -4.42 -19.47 30.59
C ASP A 255 -4.00 -19.26 29.12
N GLY A 256 -3.33 -20.25 28.53
CA GLY A 256 -2.99 -20.26 27.10
C GLY A 256 -1.50 -20.45 26.80
N ARG A 257 -0.96 -19.74 25.79
CA ARG A 257 0.45 -19.84 25.41
C ARG A 257 1.20 -18.59 25.85
N ILE A 258 2.16 -18.75 26.76
CA ILE A 258 2.90 -17.63 27.37
C ILE A 258 4.38 -17.73 27.01
N ALA A 259 4.92 -16.68 26.39
CA ALA A 259 6.36 -16.45 26.25
C ALA A 259 6.73 -15.23 27.10
N ALA A 260 7.62 -15.39 28.08
CA ALA A 260 8.04 -14.30 28.97
C ALA A 260 9.51 -14.43 29.38
N LYS A 261 10.15 -13.33 29.80
CA LYS A 261 11.50 -13.40 30.42
C LYS A 261 11.45 -13.89 31.87
N ALA A 262 10.41 -13.50 32.60
CA ALA A 262 10.20 -13.96 33.96
C ALA A 262 8.71 -14.09 34.25
N VAL A 263 8.35 -15.07 35.07
CA VAL A 263 6.98 -15.25 35.58
C VAL A 263 7.04 -15.35 37.09
N ASN A 264 6.29 -14.48 37.77
CA ASN A 264 6.12 -14.47 39.21
C ASN A 264 4.67 -14.83 39.54
N VAL A 265 4.47 -15.95 40.21
CA VAL A 265 3.14 -16.40 40.64
C VAL A 265 3.07 -16.23 42.15
N LEU A 266 2.25 -15.30 42.62
CA LEU A 266 2.03 -15.07 44.04
C LEU A 266 1.07 -16.12 44.62
N GLU A 267 1.04 -16.23 45.94
CA GLU A 267 0.18 -17.18 46.65
C GLU A 267 -1.29 -16.99 46.26
N GLY A 268 -1.92 -18.06 45.75
CA GLY A 268 -3.29 -18.05 45.23
C GLY A 268 -3.44 -17.59 43.77
N GLY A 269 -2.34 -17.33 43.05
CA GLY A 269 -2.35 -17.15 41.60
C GLY A 269 -2.22 -18.48 40.85
N GLU A 270 -2.82 -18.57 39.67
CA GLU A 270 -2.81 -19.77 38.83
C GLU A 270 -2.27 -19.46 37.42
N LEU A 271 -1.38 -20.34 36.93
CA LEU A 271 -0.89 -20.33 35.55
C LEU A 271 -1.26 -21.66 34.89
N ARG A 272 -1.95 -21.61 33.76
CA ARG A 272 -2.39 -22.78 32.98
C ARG A 272 -1.93 -22.65 31.52
N GLY A 273 -1.65 -23.78 30.88
CA GLY A 273 -1.25 -23.84 29.48
C GLY A 273 0.25 -24.04 29.23
N GLN A 274 0.73 -23.60 28.07
CA GLN A 274 2.11 -23.80 27.63
C GLN A 274 2.94 -22.55 27.93
N PHE A 275 4.09 -22.72 28.58
CA PHE A 275 4.98 -21.60 28.92
C PHE A 275 6.39 -21.81 28.39
N ARG A 276 7.01 -20.71 27.93
CA ARG A 276 8.45 -20.62 27.64
C ARG A 276 9.05 -19.43 28.38
N ILE A 277 10.06 -19.72 29.20
CA ILE A 277 10.92 -18.70 29.81
C ILE A 277 12.09 -18.51 28.84
N LEU A 278 12.26 -17.30 28.30
CA LEU A 278 13.27 -17.01 27.29
C LEU A 278 14.45 -16.23 27.90
N ASP A 279 15.67 -16.75 27.75
CA ASP A 279 16.94 -16.11 28.14
C ASP A 279 17.51 -15.16 27.06
N ALA A 280 16.81 -14.99 25.93
CA ALA A 280 17.27 -14.18 24.81
C ALA A 280 16.87 -12.70 24.92
N GLU A 281 17.66 -11.81 24.31
CA GLU A 281 17.42 -10.35 24.30
C GLU A 281 16.05 -9.96 23.71
N LYS A 282 15.44 -10.81 22.86
CA LYS A 282 14.11 -10.62 22.27
C LYS A 282 13.22 -11.87 22.49
N VAL A 283 12.00 -11.65 22.96
CA VAL A 283 10.98 -12.71 23.09
C VAL A 283 10.34 -12.90 21.72
N GLU A 284 10.62 -14.03 21.06
CA GLU A 284 9.96 -14.36 19.80
C GLU A 284 8.53 -14.86 20.09
N PRO A 285 7.48 -14.18 19.61
CA PRO A 285 6.11 -14.63 19.80
C PRO A 285 5.86 -15.97 19.07
N PHE A 286 5.02 -16.82 19.65
CA PHE A 286 4.60 -18.11 19.06
C PHE A 286 3.90 -17.96 17.69
N VAL A 287 3.40 -16.76 17.40
CA VAL A 287 2.82 -16.37 16.12
C VAL A 287 3.72 -15.29 15.56
N GLN A 288 4.42 -15.60 14.46
CA GLN A 288 5.08 -14.58 13.65
C GLN A 288 3.98 -13.65 13.12
N GLN A 289 3.81 -12.49 13.74
CA GLN A 289 3.06 -11.43 13.09
C GLN A 289 3.79 -11.15 11.76
N PRO A 290 3.09 -11.15 10.61
CA PRO A 290 3.72 -10.71 9.39
C PRO A 290 4.28 -9.32 9.64
N GLU A 291 5.57 -9.12 9.42
CA GLU A 291 6.24 -7.82 9.57
C GLU A 291 5.55 -6.81 8.64
N ARG A 292 4.52 -6.13 9.14
CA ARG A 292 3.82 -5.06 8.41
C ARG A 292 4.63 -3.78 8.59
N TRP A 293 5.80 -3.75 7.96
CA TRP A 293 6.48 -2.49 7.70
C TRP A 293 5.69 -1.69 6.66
N HIS A 294 5.83 -0.37 6.66
CA HIS A 294 5.23 0.51 5.67
C HIS A 294 6.25 1.54 5.22
N TRP A 295 5.99 2.19 4.10
CA TRP A 295 6.71 3.37 3.66
C TRP A 295 6.14 4.59 4.37
N GLY A 296 7.00 5.40 4.96
CA GLY A 296 6.65 6.69 5.58
C GLY A 296 7.54 7.83 5.07
N CYS A 297 7.00 9.05 5.01
CA CYS A 297 7.81 10.22 4.69
C CYS A 297 8.55 10.73 5.93
N ARG A 298 9.89 10.77 5.89
CA ARG A 298 10.73 11.31 6.98
C ARG A 298 11.24 12.73 6.75
N ASN A 299 10.62 13.46 5.82
CA ASN A 299 11.00 14.84 5.58
C ASN A 299 10.59 15.74 6.76
N LEU A 300 11.50 15.96 7.70
CA LEU A 300 11.28 16.77 8.91
C LEU A 300 11.03 18.25 8.58
N GLU A 301 11.56 18.74 7.46
CA GLU A 301 11.36 20.09 6.94
C GLU A 301 10.13 20.20 6.02
N GLY A 302 9.45 19.07 5.77
CA GLY A 302 8.26 18.99 4.92
C GLY A 302 7.00 19.56 5.59
N LYS A 303 5.89 19.56 4.84
CA LYS A 303 4.57 19.90 5.38
C LYS A 303 4.15 18.88 6.44
N ALA A 304 3.34 19.30 7.40
CA ALA A 304 2.82 18.42 8.45
C ALA A 304 2.09 17.20 7.87
N GLU A 305 1.35 17.40 6.77
CA GLU A 305 0.62 16.37 6.01
C GLU A 305 1.51 15.21 5.54
N CYS A 306 2.82 15.43 5.36
CA CYS A 306 3.75 14.37 4.98
C CYS A 306 3.80 13.23 6.01
N ARG A 307 3.61 13.54 7.30
CA ARG A 307 3.75 12.58 8.40
C ARG A 307 2.61 11.56 8.45
N ASP A 308 1.47 11.92 7.86
CA ASP A 308 0.27 11.08 7.83
C ASP A 308 0.23 10.18 6.58
N ILE A 309 1.18 10.33 5.65
CA ILE A 309 1.26 9.47 4.46
C ILE A 309 1.94 8.16 4.80
N THR A 310 1.18 7.08 4.70
CA THR A 310 1.66 5.71 4.86
C THR A 310 1.29 4.84 3.67
N PHE A 311 2.27 4.16 3.09
CA PHE A 311 2.09 3.28 1.95
C PHE A 311 2.49 1.85 2.31
N GLU A 312 1.64 0.89 1.96
CA GLU A 312 1.94 -0.53 2.14
C GLU A 312 3.01 -0.99 1.16
N PRO A 313 3.85 -1.97 1.51
CA PRO A 313 4.81 -2.53 0.59
C PRO A 313 4.11 -3.26 -0.57
N HIS A 314 4.56 -3.02 -1.80
CA HIS A 314 4.23 -3.88 -2.94
C HIS A 314 5.11 -5.13 -2.91
N GLY A 315 4.49 -6.29 -3.10
CA GLY A 315 5.15 -7.59 -3.21
C GLY A 315 5.45 -7.95 -4.66
#